data_AF-A0A975AAH3-F1
#
_entry.id   AF-A0A975AAH3-F1
#
_cell.length_a   1.000
_cell.length_b   1.000
_cell.length_c   1.000
_cell.angle_alpha   90.00
_cell.angle_beta   90.00
_cell.angle_gamma   90.00
#
_symmetry.space_group_name_H-M   'P 1'
#
loop_
_entity.id
_entity.type
_entity.pdbx_description
1 polymer ?
#
loop_
_entity_poly.entity_id
_entity_poly.type
_entity_poly.pdbx_seq_one_letter_code
_entity_poly.pdbx_strand_id
1 'polypeptide(L)'
;MRSLHQHVVSDPIFDRSNDLGGADADVIIDGTLLELKTVRTPVLNKITVWQILGYLLADTTDRHQIREVGWYFSRHGYLWRLPVEELLARLHGGNLDLTSAREQFADIFHGSLLPHDR
;
A
#
# COMPACT_ATOMS: atom_id res chain seq x y z
N MET A 1 12.17 16.13 23.52
CA MET A 1 12.76 16.58 22.24
C MET A 1 12.12 15.77 21.13
N ARG A 2 11.46 16.39 20.14
CA ARG A 2 11.04 15.66 18.92
C ARG A 2 12.31 15.35 18.12
N SER A 3 12.45 14.10 17.67
CA SER A 3 13.48 13.75 16.67
C SER A 3 13.30 14.68 15.46
N LEU A 4 14.39 15.28 14.99
CA LEU A 4 14.42 16.09 13.77
C LEU A 4 14.44 15.22 12.50
N HIS A 5 14.51 13.90 12.64
CA HIS A 5 14.61 12.96 11.54
C HIS A 5 13.31 12.19 11.40
N GLN A 6 12.74 12.25 10.20
CA GLN A 6 11.66 11.37 9.77
C GLN A 6 12.24 9.95 9.57
N HIS A 7 11.46 8.94 9.92
CA HIS A 7 11.78 7.56 9.60
C HIS A 7 11.38 7.30 8.14
N VAL A 8 12.37 7.04 7.29
CA VAL A 8 12.18 6.84 5.84
C VAL A 8 12.63 5.44 5.46
N VAL A 9 11.77 4.70 4.78
CA VAL A 9 12.08 3.42 4.13
C VAL A 9 11.86 3.61 2.64
N SER A 10 12.93 3.65 1.87
CA SER A 10 12.87 3.64 0.40
C SER A 10 12.82 2.20 -0.09
N ASP A 11 12.07 1.96 -1.18
CA ASP A 11 11.95 0.62 -1.77
C ASP A 11 11.56 -0.46 -0.74
N PRO A 12 10.51 -0.24 0.08
CA PRO A 12 10.11 -1.19 1.11
C PRO A 12 9.71 -2.53 0.50
N ILE A 13 10.41 -3.58 0.95
CA ILE A 13 10.01 -4.97 0.71
C ILE A 13 8.93 -5.35 1.72
N PHE A 14 7.87 -6.00 1.25
CA PHE A 14 6.77 -6.54 2.04
C PHE A 14 6.88 -8.06 2.18
N ASP A 15 6.15 -8.64 3.13
CA ASP A 15 6.14 -10.10 3.33
C ASP A 15 5.68 -10.86 2.07
N ARG A 16 4.83 -10.20 1.27
CA ARG A 16 4.26 -10.74 0.03
C ARG A 16 4.79 -10.05 -1.23
N SER A 17 5.93 -9.35 -1.19
CA SER A 17 6.53 -8.75 -2.41
C SER A 17 6.77 -9.78 -3.50
N ASN A 18 7.19 -11.01 -3.16
CA ASN A 18 7.37 -12.09 -4.13
C ASN A 18 6.06 -12.48 -4.84
N ASP A 19 4.96 -12.57 -4.10
CA ASP A 19 3.63 -12.87 -4.64
C ASP A 19 3.12 -11.75 -5.57
N LEU A 20 3.58 -10.52 -5.36
CA LEU A 20 3.33 -9.34 -6.21
C LEU A 20 4.28 -9.23 -7.41
N GLY A 21 5.08 -10.26 -7.70
CA GLY A 21 6.04 -10.25 -8.80
C GLY A 21 7.31 -9.45 -8.52
N GLY A 22 7.66 -9.27 -7.24
CA GLY A 22 8.80 -8.48 -6.79
C GLY A 22 8.56 -6.97 -6.86
N ALA A 23 7.31 -6.53 -6.99
CA ALA A 23 6.98 -5.12 -6.97
C ALA A 23 7.05 -4.58 -5.55
N ASP A 24 7.78 -3.49 -5.38
CA ASP A 24 7.91 -2.75 -4.12
C ASP A 24 7.26 -1.37 -4.26
N ALA A 25 6.90 -0.75 -3.15
CA ALA A 25 6.36 0.63 -3.15
C ALA A 25 7.50 1.64 -3.29
N ASP A 26 7.18 2.92 -3.55
CA ASP A 26 8.24 3.92 -3.69
C ASP A 26 8.90 4.26 -2.34
N VAL A 27 8.08 4.64 -1.34
CA VAL A 27 8.60 5.07 -0.02
C VAL A 27 7.55 4.96 1.09
N ILE A 28 8.04 4.69 2.31
CA ILE A 28 7.28 4.87 3.55
C ILE A 28 7.95 5.97 4.37
N ILE A 29 7.18 6.97 4.81
CA ILE A 29 7.66 8.07 5.66
C ILE A 29 6.79 8.14 6.91
N ASP A 30 7.39 7.93 8.09
CA ASP A 30 6.70 7.98 9.39
C ASP A 30 5.39 7.17 9.43
N GLY A 31 5.39 5.97 8.83
CA GLY A 31 4.21 5.10 8.74
C GLY A 31 3.20 5.49 7.65
N THR A 32 3.54 6.42 6.76
CA THR A 32 2.75 6.75 5.57
C THR A 32 3.32 6.04 4.34
N LEU A 33 2.54 5.12 3.76
CA LEU A 33 2.88 4.48 2.48
C LEU A 33 2.57 5.43 1.32
N LEU A 34 3.57 5.76 0.50
CA LEU A 34 3.45 6.73 -0.57
C LEU A 34 3.72 6.13 -1.95
N GLU A 35 2.84 6.45 -2.90
CA GLU A 35 3.03 6.24 -4.33
C GLU A 35 3.34 7.58 -5.01
N LEU A 36 4.44 7.64 -5.75
CA LEU A 36 4.94 8.85 -6.39
C LEU A 36 4.55 8.87 -7.87
N LYS A 37 3.85 9.92 -8.30
CA LYS A 37 3.44 10.10 -9.71
C LYS A 37 4.01 11.37 -10.32
N THR A 38 4.89 11.18 -11.30
CA THR A 38 5.45 12.26 -12.13
C THR A 38 4.67 12.38 -13.44
N VAL A 39 3.46 12.94 -13.37
CA VAL A 39 2.50 12.99 -14.50
C VAL A 39 2.13 14.42 -14.90
N ARG A 40 1.59 14.61 -16.11
CA ARG A 40 1.15 15.93 -16.59
C ARG A 40 -0.16 16.40 -15.94
N THR A 41 -1.05 15.47 -15.63
CA THR A 41 -2.35 15.74 -15.02
C THR A 41 -2.47 14.87 -13.76
N PRO A 42 -2.70 15.45 -12.57
CA PRO A 42 -2.69 14.71 -11.31
C PRO A 42 -4.03 14.00 -11.10
N VAL A 43 -4.22 12.87 -11.77
CA VAL A 43 -5.43 12.05 -11.67
C VAL A 43 -5.14 10.78 -10.91
N LEU A 44 -5.89 10.56 -9.84
CA LEU A 44 -5.95 9.27 -9.17
C LEU A 44 -6.78 8.31 -10.04
N ASN A 45 -6.23 7.15 -10.40
CA ASN A 45 -6.91 6.17 -11.22
C ASN A 45 -6.95 4.81 -10.52
N LYS A 46 -7.75 3.88 -11.06
CA LYS A 46 -7.92 2.55 -10.46
C LYS A 46 -6.60 1.82 -10.22
N ILE A 47 -5.64 1.94 -11.15
CA ILE A 47 -4.36 1.22 -11.06
C ILE A 47 -3.59 1.70 -9.83
N THR A 48 -3.46 3.01 -9.66
CA THR A 48 -2.70 3.59 -8.53
C THR A 48 -3.35 3.34 -7.18
N VAL A 49 -4.69 3.22 -7.16
CA VAL A 49 -5.44 2.83 -5.96
C VAL A 49 -5.17 1.37 -5.60
N TRP A 50 -5.28 0.47 -6.57
CA TRP A 50 -5.03 -0.96 -6.35
C TRP A 50 -3.56 -1.26 -6.02
N GLN A 51 -2.60 -0.48 -6.54
CA GLN A 51 -1.19 -0.60 -6.15
C GLN A 51 -0.99 -0.34 -4.66
N ILE A 52 -1.44 0.82 -4.16
CA ILE A 52 -1.35 1.13 -2.71
C ILE A 52 -2.05 0.08 -1.86
N LEU A 53 -3.25 -0.36 -2.26
CA LEU A 53 -3.96 -1.39 -1.51
C LEU A 53 -3.20 -2.72 -1.51
N GLY A 54 -2.62 -3.12 -2.64
CA GLY A 54 -1.81 -4.33 -2.74
C GLY A 54 -0.60 -4.30 -1.81
N TYR A 55 0.15 -3.19 -1.80
CA TYR A 55 1.30 -3.01 -0.91
C TYR A 55 0.90 -2.97 0.57
N LEU A 56 -0.19 -2.28 0.90
CA LEU A 56 -0.74 -2.24 2.26
C LEU A 56 -1.10 -3.65 2.78
N LEU A 57 -1.74 -4.46 1.95
CA LEU A 57 -2.14 -5.83 2.30
C LEU A 57 -0.97 -6.83 2.27
N ALA A 58 0.08 -6.55 1.50
CA ALA A 58 1.29 -7.36 1.45
C ALA A 58 2.15 -7.25 2.73
N ASP A 59 1.98 -6.19 3.53
CA ASP A 59 2.60 -6.00 4.85
C ASP A 59 1.91 -6.87 5.93
N THR A 60 1.85 -8.19 5.71
CA THR A 60 1.02 -9.11 6.51
C THR A 60 1.40 -9.18 7.99
N THR A 61 2.66 -8.94 8.33
CA THR A 61 3.20 -8.95 9.69
C THR A 61 3.15 -7.58 10.38
N ASP A 62 2.59 -6.56 9.71
CA ASP A 62 2.59 -5.15 10.15
C ASP A 62 3.99 -4.60 10.45
N ARG A 63 5.04 -5.12 9.76
CA ARG A 63 6.44 -4.73 10.02
C ARG A 63 6.70 -3.25 9.78
N HIS A 64 5.98 -2.63 8.86
CA HIS A 64 6.15 -1.22 8.52
C HIS A 64 5.19 -0.29 9.27
N GLN A 65 4.27 -0.86 10.06
CA GLN A 65 3.27 -0.12 10.85
C GLN A 65 2.56 0.97 10.04
N ILE A 66 2.10 0.64 8.84
CA ILE A 66 1.48 1.60 7.92
C ILE A 66 0.14 2.07 8.49
N ARG A 67 0.00 3.37 8.75
CA ARG A 67 -1.21 4.00 9.31
C ARG A 67 -1.87 5.00 8.37
N GLU A 68 -1.11 5.57 7.46
CA GLU A 68 -1.61 6.45 6.40
C GLU A 68 -1.15 5.93 5.03
N VAL A 69 -1.91 6.28 4.00
CA VAL A 69 -1.54 6.06 2.60
C VAL A 69 -1.64 7.37 1.85
N GLY A 70 -0.88 7.52 0.77
CA GLY A 70 -0.97 8.73 -0.04
C GLY A 70 -0.34 8.65 -1.41
N TRP A 71 -0.71 9.61 -2.24
CA TRP A 71 -0.16 9.79 -3.58
C TRP A 71 0.50 11.16 -3.64
N TYR A 72 1.79 11.17 -4.00
CA TYR A 72 2.54 12.40 -4.22
C TYR A 72 2.70 12.67 -5.72
N PHE A 73 2.05 13.73 -6.20
CA PHE A 73 2.15 14.18 -7.59
C PHE A 73 3.30 15.19 -7.73
N SER A 74 4.51 14.68 -7.98
CA SER A 74 5.77 15.42 -7.91
C SER A 74 5.82 16.66 -8.82
N ARG A 75 5.27 16.58 -10.04
CA ARG A 75 5.17 17.72 -10.99
C ARG A 75 4.24 18.84 -10.54
N HIS A 76 3.41 18.57 -9.54
CA HIS A 76 2.39 19.47 -9.04
C HIS A 76 2.65 19.89 -7.59
N GLY A 77 3.67 19.34 -6.92
CA GLY A 77 3.94 19.61 -5.51
C GLY A 77 2.76 19.25 -4.60
N TYR A 78 1.94 18.28 -5.00
CA TYR A 78 0.68 17.96 -4.33
C TYR A 78 0.73 16.58 -3.70
N LEU A 79 0.57 16.52 -2.38
CA LEU A 79 0.42 15.29 -1.61
C LEU A 79 -1.04 15.15 -1.17
N TRP A 80 -1.69 14.08 -1.60
CA TRP A 80 -2.98 13.67 -1.07
C TRP A 80 -2.80 12.41 -0.23
N ARG A 81 -3.22 12.47 1.04
CA ARG A 81 -3.10 11.37 2.00
C ARG A 81 -4.36 11.23 2.83
N LEU A 82 -4.57 10.03 3.34
CA LEU A 82 -5.66 9.69 4.23
C LEU A 82 -5.28 8.52 5.15
N PRO A 83 -5.92 8.37 6.32
CA PRO A 83 -5.75 7.20 7.17
C PRO A 83 -6.13 5.90 6.43
N VAL A 84 -5.46 4.80 6.78
CA VAL A 84 -5.76 3.47 6.23
C VAL A 84 -7.23 3.09 6.47
N GLU A 85 -7.75 3.32 7.67
CA GLU A 85 -9.15 3.07 8.02
C GLU A 85 -10.13 3.80 7.06
N GLU A 86 -9.80 5.03 6.67
CA GLU A 86 -10.61 5.83 5.78
C GLU A 86 -10.54 5.31 4.34
N LEU A 87 -9.34 4.92 3.87
CA LEU A 87 -9.18 4.28 2.56
C LEU A 87 -10.02 3.01 2.48
N LEU A 88 -9.89 2.11 3.46
CA LEU A 88 -10.62 0.83 3.46
C LEU A 88 -12.13 1.06 3.56
N ALA A 89 -12.59 1.99 4.39
CA ALA A 89 -14.00 2.32 4.49
C ALA A 89 -14.59 2.80 3.16
N ARG A 90 -13.85 3.63 2.41
CA ARG A 90 -14.27 4.12 1.09
C ARG A 90 -14.30 3.01 0.02
N LEU A 91 -13.38 2.05 0.08
CA LEU A 91 -13.30 0.96 -0.91
C LEU A 91 -14.27 -0.19 -0.62
N HIS A 92 -14.41 -0.58 0.65
CA HIS A 92 -15.27 -1.67 1.08
C HIS A 92 -16.74 -1.23 1.27
N GLY A 93 -16.97 0.05 1.57
CA GLY A 93 -18.30 0.58 1.90
C GLY A 93 -18.67 0.44 3.39
N GLY A 94 -17.70 0.17 4.26
CA GLY A 94 -17.89 -0.04 5.71
C GLY A 94 -16.57 -0.29 6.43
N ASN A 95 -16.61 -0.48 7.75
CA ASN A 95 -15.40 -0.78 8.52
C ASN A 95 -14.83 -2.15 8.12
N LEU A 96 -13.53 -2.22 7.90
CA LEU A 96 -12.82 -3.45 7.54
C LEU A 96 -11.63 -3.62 8.50
N ASP A 97 -11.54 -4.80 9.12
CA ASP A 97 -10.38 -5.15 9.93
C ASP A 97 -9.18 -5.42 9.02
N LEU A 98 -8.14 -4.56 9.13
CA LEU A 98 -6.96 -4.65 8.28
C LEU A 98 -6.18 -5.95 8.48
N THR A 99 -6.16 -6.49 9.71
CA THR A 99 -5.48 -7.76 10.01
C THR A 99 -6.13 -8.90 9.24
N SER A 100 -7.45 -9.04 9.36
CA SER A 100 -8.20 -10.06 8.61
C SER A 100 -8.10 -9.84 7.09
N ALA A 101 -8.08 -8.59 6.62
CA ALA A 101 -7.88 -8.31 5.20
C ALA A 101 -6.50 -8.76 4.70
N ARG A 102 -5.44 -8.57 5.49
CA ARG A 102 -4.08 -9.06 5.18
C ARG A 102 -4.01 -10.59 5.15
N GLU A 103 -4.66 -11.26 6.10
CA GLU A 103 -4.76 -12.73 6.14
C GLU A 103 -5.48 -13.26 4.89
N GLN A 104 -6.66 -12.72 4.58
CA GLN A 104 -7.43 -13.11 3.38
C GLN A 104 -6.66 -12.82 2.10
N PHE A 105 -5.91 -11.72 2.05
CA PHE A 105 -5.06 -11.40 0.91
C PHE A 105 -3.93 -12.43 0.73
N ALA A 106 -3.28 -12.84 1.82
CA ALA A 106 -2.25 -13.88 1.79
C ALA A 106 -2.82 -15.23 1.31
N ASP A 107 -4.04 -15.59 1.72
CA ASP A 107 -4.71 -16.84 1.34
C ASP A 107 -4.94 -16.97 -0.17
N ILE A 108 -5.11 -15.85 -0.89
CA ILE A 108 -5.24 -15.84 -2.36
C ILE A 108 -4.02 -16.52 -3.02
N PHE A 109 -2.83 -16.33 -2.45
CA PHE A 109 -1.58 -16.87 -3.00
C PHE A 109 -1.29 -18.29 -2.51
N HIS A 110 -1.77 -18.67 -1.32
CA HIS A 110 -1.65 -20.03 -0.80
C HIS A 110 -2.52 -21.07 -1.55
N GLY A 111 -3.57 -20.63 -2.26
CA GLY A 111 -4.47 -21.49 -3.06
C GLY A 111 -4.10 -21.71 -4.53
N SER A 112 -2.96 -21.19 -5.01
CA SER A 112 -2.64 -21.12 -6.44
C SER A 112 -1.87 -22.33 -6.97
N LEU A 113 -2.51 -23.51 -6.99
CA LEU A 113 -2.52 -24.30 -8.23
C LEU A 113 -3.85 -23.96 -8.89
N LEU A 114 -3.81 -23.08 -9.89
CA LEU A 114 -5.00 -22.84 -10.69
C LEU A 114 -5.44 -24.19 -11.31
N PRO A 115 -6.75 -24.50 -11.39
CA PRO A 115 -7.26 -25.79 -11.88
C PRO A 115 -6.79 -26.20 -13.28
N HIS A 116 -6.16 -25.30 -14.03
CA HIS A 116 -5.69 -25.52 -15.40
C HIS A 116 -4.23 -25.99 -15.51
N ASP A 117 -3.49 -26.10 -14.40
CA ASP A 117 -2.09 -26.57 -14.38
C ASP A 117 -1.95 -28.05 -13.94
N ARG A 118 -2.94 -28.90 -14.28
CA ARG A 118 -2.87 -30.37 -14.09
C ARG A 118 -3.06 -31.11 -15.41
#